data_AF-A0A412KTS4-F1
#
_entry.id   AF-A0A412KTS4-F1
#
_cell.length_a   1.000
_cell.length_b   1.000
_cell.length_c   1.000
_cell.angle_alpha   90.00
_cell.angle_beta   90.00
_cell.angle_gamma   90.00
#
_symmetry.space_group_name_H-M   'P 1'
#
loop_
_entity.id
_entity.type
_entity.pdbx_description
1 polymer ?
#
loop_
_entity_poly.entity_id
_entity_poly.type
_entity_poly.pdbx_seq_one_letter_code
_entity_poly.pdbx_strand_id
1 'polypeptide(L)'
;MMLLIFVAGLVAGGSAAFLIFSLCVISGRSEDRMIEGLRDMKQQEMIAKVDKVLRHWPEIDKGVLDYHAQEGMSAKEMDSLTCRDGFTVLRPEKWLQAIWASYSSSDELRRMLVDRRYKNCERYIKTSMALNISERSYYALLDDFRMSTALAAVQLGLLRIL
;
A
#
# COMPACT_ATOMS: atom_id res chain seq x y z
N MET A 1 -59.24 -13.51 -38.40
CA MET A 1 -58.04 -14.37 -38.25
C MET A 1 -56.76 -13.63 -38.67
N MET A 2 -56.43 -12.47 -38.09
CA MET A 2 -55.15 -11.77 -38.33
C MET A 2 -54.72 -10.97 -37.09
N LEU A 3 -54.69 -11.61 -35.91
CA LEU A 3 -54.23 -10.93 -34.68
C LEU A 3 -53.47 -11.84 -33.70
N LEU A 4 -53.08 -13.05 -34.14
CA LEU A 4 -52.33 -14.00 -33.29
C LEU A 4 -50.90 -14.30 -33.78
N ILE A 5 -50.45 -13.71 -34.88
CA ILE A 5 -49.09 -13.99 -35.42
C ILE A 5 -48.07 -12.91 -35.01
N PHE A 6 -48.52 -11.72 -34.59
CA PHE A 6 -47.59 -10.63 -34.24
C PHE A 6 -47.07 -10.67 -32.79
N VAL A 7 -47.70 -11.43 -31.90
CA VAL A 7 -47.26 -11.53 -30.49
C VAL A 7 -46.25 -12.66 -30.27
N ALA A 8 -46.19 -13.66 -31.16
CA ALA A 8 -45.24 -14.77 -31.02
C ALA A 8 -43.79 -14.43 -31.43
N GLY A 9 -43.59 -13.41 -32.29
CA GLY A 9 -42.25 -13.00 -32.75
C GLY A 9 -41.49 -12.06 -31.81
N LEU A 10 -42.18 -11.35 -30.90
CA LEU A 10 -41.56 -10.31 -30.07
C LEU A 10 -41.03 -10.85 -28.72
N VAL A 11 -41.48 -12.02 -28.27
CA VAL A 11 -41.07 -12.62 -26.98
C VAL A 11 -39.84 -13.52 -27.12
N ALA A 12 -39.61 -14.11 -28.30
CA ALA A 12 -38.47 -14.99 -28.54
C ALA A 12 -37.13 -14.22 -28.68
N GLY A 13 -37.14 -13.03 -29.29
CA GLY A 13 -35.93 -12.22 -29.49
C GLY A 13 -35.52 -11.41 -28.25
N GLY A 14 -36.47 -10.95 -27.45
CA GLY A 14 -36.21 -10.15 -26.25
C GLY A 14 -35.53 -10.94 -25.13
N SER A 15 -35.87 -12.23 -25.00
CA SER A 15 -35.37 -13.09 -23.92
C SER A 15 -33.89 -13.48 -24.12
N ALA A 16 -33.48 -13.77 -25.37
CA ALA A 16 -32.08 -14.05 -25.69
C ALA A 16 -31.21 -12.78 -25.58
N ALA A 17 -31.71 -11.64 -26.04
CA ALA A 17 -31.02 -10.36 -25.90
C ALA A 17 -30.84 -9.95 -24.43
N PHE A 18 -31.86 -10.13 -23.58
CA PHE A 18 -31.76 -9.88 -22.13
C PHE A 18 -30.79 -10.84 -21.44
N LEU A 19 -30.72 -12.11 -21.84
CA LEU A 19 -29.77 -13.06 -21.28
C LEU A 19 -28.34 -12.75 -21.71
N ILE A 20 -28.11 -12.36 -22.96
CA ILE A 20 -26.78 -11.93 -23.44
C ILE A 20 -26.37 -10.63 -22.74
N PHE A 21 -27.28 -9.64 -22.63
CA PHE A 21 -26.99 -8.40 -21.90
C PHE A 21 -26.72 -8.66 -20.41
N SER A 22 -27.48 -9.55 -19.77
CA SER A 22 -27.27 -9.92 -18.37
C SER A 22 -25.96 -10.69 -18.18
N LEU A 23 -25.60 -11.59 -19.09
CA LEU A 23 -24.32 -12.30 -19.08
C LEU A 23 -23.14 -11.35 -19.33
N CYS A 24 -23.27 -10.38 -20.24
CA CYS A 24 -22.26 -9.35 -20.45
C CYS A 24 -22.12 -8.40 -19.24
N VAL A 25 -23.23 -8.03 -18.58
CA VAL A 25 -23.19 -7.22 -17.35
C VAL A 25 -22.63 -8.01 -16.17
N ILE A 26 -22.93 -9.31 -16.05
CA ILE A 26 -22.37 -10.18 -15.00
C ILE A 26 -20.88 -10.46 -15.27
N SER A 27 -20.49 -10.68 -16.53
CA SER A 27 -19.09 -10.85 -16.96
C SER A 27 -18.29 -9.57 -16.76
N GLY A 28 -18.80 -8.41 -17.20
CA GLY A 28 -18.16 -7.11 -16.96
C GLY A 28 -18.04 -6.79 -15.47
N ARG A 29 -19.08 -7.05 -14.68
CA ARG A 29 -19.04 -6.85 -13.22
C ARG A 29 -18.17 -7.89 -12.48
N SER A 30 -17.86 -9.01 -13.11
CA SER A 30 -16.91 -10.00 -12.60
C SER A 30 -15.48 -9.62 -12.97
N GLU A 31 -15.26 -9.14 -14.19
CA GLU A 31 -13.97 -8.61 -14.67
C GLU A 31 -13.58 -7.36 -13.90
N ASP A 32 -14.50 -6.42 -13.68
CA ASP A 32 -14.26 -5.22 -12.87
C ASP A 32 -13.87 -5.60 -11.43
N ARG A 33 -14.57 -6.58 -10.83
CA ARG A 33 -14.22 -7.09 -9.49
C ARG A 33 -12.90 -7.84 -9.45
N MET A 34 -12.53 -8.54 -10.53
CA MET A 34 -11.21 -9.18 -10.66
C MET A 34 -10.09 -8.16 -10.84
N ILE A 35 -10.32 -7.12 -11.64
CA ILE A 35 -9.36 -6.03 -11.88
C ILE A 35 -9.18 -5.21 -10.60
N GLU A 36 -10.26 -4.94 -9.86
CA GLU A 36 -10.22 -4.29 -8.55
C GLU A 36 -9.50 -5.17 -7.53
N GLY A 37 -9.80 -6.48 -7.49
CA GLY A 37 -9.08 -7.43 -6.64
C GLY A 37 -7.58 -7.56 -6.97
N LEU A 38 -7.20 -7.48 -8.25
CA LEU A 38 -5.81 -7.48 -8.71
C LEU A 38 -5.09 -6.17 -8.33
N ARG A 39 -5.78 -5.03 -8.42
CA ARG A 39 -5.29 -3.72 -7.98
C ARG A 39 -5.05 -3.72 -6.46
N ASP A 40 -6.01 -4.22 -5.69
CA ASP A 40 -5.92 -4.33 -4.24
C ASP A 40 -4.80 -5.27 -3.81
N MET A 41 -4.59 -6.39 -4.51
CA MET A 41 -3.52 -7.34 -4.20
C MET A 41 -2.13 -6.73 -4.47
N LYS A 42 -1.96 -6.02 -5.58
CA LYS A 42 -0.70 -5.28 -5.86
C LYS A 42 -0.46 -4.17 -4.85
N GLN A 43 -1.52 -3.48 -4.43
CA GLN A 43 -1.44 -2.47 -3.38
C GLN A 43 -1.03 -3.08 -2.04
N GLN A 44 -1.59 -4.23 -1.67
CA GLN A 44 -1.21 -4.95 -0.46
C GLN A 44 0.24 -5.43 -0.49
N GLU A 45 0.73 -5.92 -1.62
CA GLU A 45 2.14 -6.30 -1.78
C GLU A 45 3.07 -5.10 -1.59
N MET A 46 2.70 -3.96 -2.18
CA MET A 46 3.43 -2.70 -2.02
C MET A 46 3.46 -2.25 -0.55
N ILE A 47 2.30 -2.26 0.12
CA ILE A 47 2.17 -1.92 1.54
C ILE A 47 2.98 -2.90 2.40
N ALA A 48 2.97 -4.20 2.11
CA ALA A 48 3.74 -5.19 2.84
C ALA A 48 5.26 -4.96 2.71
N LYS A 49 5.73 -4.62 1.51
CA LYS A 49 7.12 -4.25 1.28
C LYS A 49 7.51 -3.00 2.06
N VAL A 50 6.66 -1.98 2.05
CA VAL A 50 6.87 -0.76 2.84
C VAL A 50 6.86 -1.06 4.34
N ASP A 51 5.91 -1.85 4.85
CA ASP A 51 5.87 -2.23 6.26
C ASP A 51 7.15 -2.97 6.68
N LYS A 52 7.68 -3.82 5.81
CA LYS A 52 8.95 -4.51 6.07
C LYS A 52 10.12 -3.53 6.17
N VAL A 53 10.20 -2.53 5.29
CA VAL A 53 11.23 -1.48 5.38
C VAL A 53 11.05 -0.65 6.65
N LEU A 54 9.83 -0.23 6.97
CA LEU A 54 9.54 0.61 8.14
C LEU A 54 9.89 -0.09 9.47
N ARG A 55 9.73 -1.42 9.56
CA ARG A 55 10.18 -2.20 10.74
C ARG A 55 11.67 -2.11 10.98
N HIS A 56 12.45 -1.84 9.94
CA HIS A 56 13.91 -1.69 10.02
C HIS A 56 14.34 -0.22 10.00
N TRP A 57 13.41 0.74 10.05
CA TRP A 57 13.75 2.16 9.97
C TRP A 57 14.86 2.56 10.96
N PRO A 58 14.82 2.22 12.26
CA PRO A 58 15.92 2.58 13.17
C PRO A 58 17.29 2.02 12.76
N GLU A 59 17.32 0.80 12.21
CA GLU A 59 18.56 0.18 11.71
C GLU A 59 19.05 0.84 10.42
N ILE A 60 18.12 1.21 9.53
CA ILE A 60 18.44 1.91 8.28
C ILE A 60 19.00 3.31 8.57
N ASP A 61 18.33 4.06 9.43
CA ASP A 61 18.72 5.41 9.81
C ASP A 61 20.12 5.41 10.42
N LYS A 62 20.37 4.52 11.37
CA LYS A 62 21.70 4.33 11.96
C LYS A 62 22.73 3.88 10.94
N GLY A 63 22.42 2.90 10.09
CA GLY A 63 23.36 2.35 9.11
C GLY A 63 23.82 3.39 8.08
N VAL A 64 22.91 4.25 7.61
CA VAL A 64 23.24 5.37 6.72
C VAL A 64 24.11 6.42 7.42
N LEU A 65 23.79 6.77 8.67
CA LEU A 65 24.60 7.70 9.46
C LEU A 65 26.02 7.18 9.69
N ASP A 66 26.15 5.91 10.08
CA ASP A 66 27.44 5.25 10.31
C ASP A 66 28.25 5.20 9.00
N TYR A 67 27.61 4.91 7.87
CA TYR A 67 28.24 4.89 6.55
C TYR A 67 28.82 6.27 6.16
N HIS A 68 28.03 7.34 6.28
CA HIS A 68 28.52 8.69 5.97
C HIS A 68 29.59 9.18 6.96
N ALA A 69 29.55 8.72 8.20
CA ALA A 69 30.60 9.02 9.18
C ALA A 69 31.94 8.36 8.82
N GLN A 70 31.92 7.17 8.20
CA GLN A 70 33.12 6.44 7.78
C GLN A 70 33.70 6.97 6.46
N GLU A 71 32.83 7.19 5.46
CA GLU A 71 33.23 7.58 4.10
C GLU A 71 33.38 9.11 3.93
N GLY A 72 32.93 9.89 4.92
CA GLY A 72 32.94 11.35 4.92
C GLY A 72 31.77 12.00 4.16
N MET A 73 31.61 13.32 4.33
CA MET A 73 30.46 14.10 3.79
C MET A 73 30.35 14.12 2.25
N SER A 74 31.36 13.61 1.53
CA SER A 74 31.38 13.50 0.06
C SER A 74 31.09 12.07 -0.43
N ALA A 75 30.67 11.17 0.46
CA ALA A 75 30.39 9.78 0.14
C ALA A 75 29.30 9.64 -0.94
N LYS A 76 29.52 8.70 -1.85
CA LYS A 76 28.53 8.25 -2.82
C LYS A 76 27.32 7.64 -2.08
N GLU A 77 26.11 7.69 -2.66
CA GLU A 77 24.95 7.00 -2.09
C GLU A 77 25.26 5.50 -1.86
N MET A 78 24.83 4.98 -0.72
CA MET A 78 24.95 3.56 -0.36
C MET A 78 24.09 2.71 -1.30
N ASP A 79 24.70 1.70 -1.91
CA ASP A 79 23.97 0.84 -2.84
C ASP A 79 22.96 -0.07 -2.10
N SER A 80 23.34 -0.59 -0.94
CA SER A 80 22.50 -1.47 -0.13
C SER A 80 22.96 -1.57 1.33
N LEU A 81 22.00 -1.80 2.23
CA LEU A 81 22.22 -2.09 3.65
C LEU A 81 21.56 -3.41 4.03
N THR A 82 22.27 -4.30 4.73
CA THR A 82 21.70 -5.53 5.29
C THR A 82 21.45 -5.35 6.79
N CYS A 83 20.18 -5.50 7.19
CA CYS A 83 19.73 -5.42 8.58
C CYS A 83 20.13 -6.66 9.36
N ARG A 84 20.02 -6.60 10.69
CA ARG A 84 20.47 -7.68 11.59
C ARG A 84 19.77 -9.03 11.33
N ASP A 85 18.52 -8.98 10.89
CA ASP A 85 17.69 -10.17 10.58
C ASP A 85 17.98 -10.76 9.18
N GLY A 86 18.94 -10.19 8.45
CA GLY A 86 19.28 -10.58 7.08
C GLY A 86 18.44 -9.88 6.01
N PHE A 87 17.55 -8.95 6.36
CA PHE A 87 16.80 -8.18 5.37
C PHE A 87 17.69 -7.12 4.71
N THR A 88 17.85 -7.23 3.39
CA THR A 88 18.61 -6.25 2.59
C THR A 88 17.70 -5.17 2.01
N VAL A 89 18.05 -3.92 2.29
CA VAL A 89 17.43 -2.70 1.77
C VAL A 89 18.33 -2.10 0.70
N LEU A 90 17.83 -2.01 -0.53
CA LEU A 90 18.53 -1.35 -1.63
C LEU A 90 18.28 0.16 -1.58
N ARG A 91 19.32 0.97 -1.83
CA ARG A 91 19.27 2.44 -1.82
C ARG A 91 18.63 2.99 -0.53
N PRO A 92 19.22 2.71 0.66
CA PRO A 92 18.63 3.03 1.95
C PRO A 92 18.36 4.54 2.15
N GLU A 93 19.19 5.42 1.60
CA GLU A 93 18.99 6.88 1.69
C GLU A 93 17.71 7.33 1.02
N LYS A 94 17.38 6.76 -0.14
CA LYS A 94 16.12 7.07 -0.83
C LYS A 94 14.93 6.53 -0.06
N TRP A 95 15.07 5.38 0.60
CA TRP A 95 14.03 4.91 1.52
C TRP A 95 13.84 5.86 2.70
N LEU A 96 14.93 6.33 3.30
CA LEU A 96 14.86 7.35 4.36
C LEU A 96 14.19 8.63 3.85
N GLN A 97 14.50 9.09 2.63
CA GLN A 97 13.82 10.25 2.03
C GLN A 97 12.30 10.03 1.90
N ALA A 98 11.86 8.87 1.43
CA ALA A 98 10.43 8.53 1.34
C ALA A 98 9.74 8.51 2.72
N ILE A 99 10.41 7.91 3.70
CA ILE A 99 9.91 7.81 5.08
C ILE A 99 9.83 9.19 5.72
N TRP A 100 10.88 10.01 5.61
CA TRP A 100 10.93 11.35 6.19
C TRP A 100 9.93 12.30 5.53
N ALA A 101 9.71 12.20 4.21
CA ALA A 101 8.67 12.97 3.53
C ALA A 101 7.26 12.64 4.08
N SER A 102 6.99 11.36 4.31
CA SER A 102 5.71 10.88 4.85
C SER A 102 5.56 11.24 6.33
N TYR A 103 6.63 11.15 7.11
CA TYR A 103 6.63 11.48 8.53
C TYR A 103 6.45 12.99 8.76
N SER A 104 7.16 13.82 7.99
CA SER A 104 7.13 15.28 8.15
C SER A 104 5.79 15.89 7.73
N SER A 105 5.07 15.24 6.80
CA SER A 105 3.73 15.65 6.37
C SER A 105 2.59 15.08 7.24
N SER A 106 2.91 14.19 8.19
CA SER A 106 1.92 13.57 9.07
C SER A 106 1.54 14.46 10.25
N ASP A 107 0.27 14.39 10.65
CA ASP A 107 -0.20 15.00 11.89
C ASP A 107 0.50 14.40 13.13
N GLU A 108 0.34 15.05 14.27
CA GLU A 108 0.98 14.64 15.53
C GLU A 108 0.54 13.24 15.98
N LEU A 109 -0.75 12.91 15.86
CA LEU A 109 -1.28 11.61 16.26
C LEU A 109 -0.65 10.47 15.46
N ARG A 110 -0.56 10.64 14.14
CA ARG A 110 0.05 9.67 13.23
C ARG A 110 1.55 9.56 13.47
N ARG A 111 2.27 10.66 13.73
CA ARG A 111 3.69 10.61 14.11
C ARG A 111 3.92 9.83 15.40
N MET A 112 3.13 10.10 16.45
CA MET A 112 3.21 9.35 17.71
C MET A 112 2.94 7.84 17.52
N LEU A 113 1.93 7.50 16.74
CA LEU A 113 1.59 6.12 16.38
C LEU A 113 2.75 5.42 15.65
N VAL A 114 3.32 6.09 14.64
CA VAL A 114 4.45 5.59 13.83
C VAL A 114 5.70 5.41 14.68
N ASP A 115 6.04 6.36 15.55
CA ASP A 115 7.18 6.25 16.46
C ASP A 115 7.02 5.07 17.42
N ARG A 116 5.84 4.93 18.03
CA ARG A 116 5.52 3.78 18.89
C ARG A 116 5.65 2.47 18.13
N ARG A 117 5.12 2.39 16.91
CA ARG A 117 5.11 1.17 16.11
C ARG A 117 6.51 0.77 15.64
N TYR A 118 7.25 1.71 15.05
CA TYR A 118 8.45 1.40 14.27
C TYR A 118 9.76 1.74 14.98
N LYS A 119 9.77 2.74 15.89
CA LYS A 119 10.96 3.05 16.70
C LYS A 119 10.95 2.32 18.04
N ASN A 120 9.78 2.22 18.68
CA ASN A 120 9.65 1.57 19.99
C ASN A 120 9.18 0.11 19.90
N CYS A 121 8.91 -0.39 18.70
CA CYS A 121 8.44 -1.76 18.45
C CYS A 121 7.19 -2.16 19.26
N GLU A 122 6.31 -1.20 19.56
CA GLU A 122 5.09 -1.46 20.34
C GLU A 122 4.05 -2.24 19.51
N ARG A 123 3.34 -3.13 20.22
CA ARG A 123 2.19 -3.86 19.67
C ARG A 123 0.94 -3.01 19.76
N TYR A 124 -0.04 -3.34 18.91
CA TYR A 124 -1.28 -2.57 18.77
C TYR A 124 -1.96 -2.26 20.11
N ILE A 125 -2.12 -3.26 21.01
CA ILE A 125 -2.81 -3.09 22.30
C ILE A 125 -2.21 -1.94 23.11
N LYS A 126 -0.89 -1.95 23.26
CA LYS A 126 -0.16 -0.96 24.05
C LYS A 126 -0.32 0.44 23.44
N THR A 127 -0.18 0.55 22.12
CA THR A 127 -0.30 1.81 21.39
C THR A 127 -1.74 2.35 21.43
N SER A 128 -2.73 1.51 21.16
CA SER A 128 -4.16 1.88 21.16
C SER A 128 -4.63 2.37 22.52
N MET A 129 -4.21 1.70 23.61
CA MET A 129 -4.51 2.15 24.97
C MET A 129 -3.83 3.50 25.27
N ALA A 130 -2.56 3.65 24.89
CA ALA A 130 -1.80 4.87 25.20
C ALA A 130 -2.25 6.09 24.40
N LEU A 131 -2.72 5.90 23.16
CA LEU A 131 -3.22 6.98 22.31
C LEU A 131 -4.74 7.16 22.39
N ASN A 132 -5.43 6.33 23.18
CA ASN A 132 -6.89 6.31 23.29
C ASN A 132 -7.60 6.22 21.92
N ILE A 133 -7.13 5.32 21.06
CA ILE A 133 -7.69 5.09 19.73
C ILE A 133 -8.24 3.67 19.59
N SER A 134 -9.30 3.55 18.80
CA SER A 134 -9.85 2.24 18.43
C SER A 134 -8.85 1.40 17.63
N GLU A 135 -9.01 0.09 17.63
CA GLU A 135 -8.27 -0.82 16.76
C GLU A 135 -8.41 -0.43 15.28
N ARG A 136 -9.63 -0.08 14.85
CA ARG A 136 -9.90 0.39 13.49
C ARG A 136 -9.11 1.64 13.13
N SER A 137 -9.09 2.62 14.04
CA SER A 137 -8.31 3.86 13.88
C SER A 137 -6.80 3.57 13.83
N TYR A 138 -6.32 2.66 14.66
CA TYR A 138 -4.92 2.25 14.69
C TYR A 138 -4.46 1.72 13.33
N TYR A 139 -5.20 0.77 12.74
CA TYR A 139 -4.83 0.20 11.45
C TYR A 139 -5.03 1.19 10.30
N ALA A 140 -6.11 1.98 10.32
CA ALA A 140 -6.34 3.01 9.29
C ALA A 140 -5.20 4.04 9.25
N LEU A 141 -4.79 4.56 10.41
CA LEU A 141 -3.70 5.55 10.48
C LEU A 141 -2.34 4.96 10.06
N LEU A 142 -2.07 3.70 10.39
CA LEU A 142 -0.85 3.02 9.93
C LEU A 142 -0.88 2.80 8.41
N ASP A 143 -2.02 2.39 7.87
CA ASP A 143 -2.15 2.13 6.43
C ASP A 143 -2.06 3.43 5.63
N ASP A 144 -2.62 4.54 6.11
CA ASP A 144 -2.43 5.87 5.53
C ASP A 144 -0.94 6.26 5.47
N PHE A 145 -0.19 5.99 6.54
CA PHE A 145 1.25 6.28 6.60
C PHE A 145 2.04 5.41 5.63
N ARG A 146 1.73 4.10 5.58
CA ARG A 146 2.36 3.15 4.66
C ARG A 146 2.06 3.50 3.20
N MET A 147 0.83 3.92 2.92
CA MET A 147 0.42 4.38 1.60
C MET A 147 1.19 5.64 1.19
N SER A 148 1.26 6.63 2.08
CA SER A 148 2.03 7.86 1.83
C SER A 148 3.49 7.55 1.53
N THR A 149 4.08 6.63 2.31
CA THR A 149 5.46 6.17 2.12
C THR A 149 5.63 5.41 0.81
N ALA A 150 4.66 4.56 0.44
CA ALA A 150 4.66 3.85 -0.83
C ALA A 150 4.63 4.82 -2.02
N LEU A 151 3.77 5.84 -1.97
CA LEU A 151 3.68 6.86 -3.02
C LEU A 151 4.98 7.66 -3.15
N ALA A 152 5.58 8.08 -2.04
CA ALA A 152 6.89 8.73 -2.04
C ALA A 152 7.98 7.80 -2.60
N ALA A 153 7.96 6.52 -2.24
CA ALA A 153 8.90 5.52 -2.76
C ALA A 153 8.72 5.28 -4.27
N VAL A 154 7.50 5.36 -4.80
CA VAL A 154 7.24 5.33 -6.25
C VAL A 154 7.85 6.54 -6.93
N GLN A 155 7.67 7.75 -6.38
CA GLN A 155 8.25 8.98 -6.92
C GLN A 155 9.79 8.94 -6.97
N LEU A 156 10.42 8.31 -5.98
CA LEU A 156 11.87 8.10 -5.92
C LEU A 156 12.36 6.89 -6.75
N GLY A 157 11.46 6.19 -7.46
CA GLY A 157 11.78 5.04 -8.28
C GLY A 157 12.24 3.81 -7.49
N LEU A 158 11.87 3.70 -6.22
CA LEU A 158 12.12 2.53 -5.34
C LEU A 158 11.09 1.44 -5.54
N LEU A 159 9.86 1.84 -5.87
CA LEU A 159 8.74 0.97 -6.17
C LEU A 159 8.22 1.29 -7.57
N ARG A 160 7.64 0.29 -8.23
CA ARG A 160 6.94 0.48 -9.52
C ARG A 160 5.49 0.10 -9.31
N ILE A 161 4.59 0.99 -9.74
CA ILE A 161 3.18 0.65 -9.90
C ILE A 161 3.09 -0.04 -11.26
N LEU A 162 2.83 -1.35 -11.25
CA LEU A 162 2.65 -2.18 -12.44
C LEU A 162 1.17 -2.34 -12.77
#